data_AF-A0A1I5QGX0-F1
#
_entry.id   AF-A0A1I5QGX0-F1
#
_cell.length_a   1.000
_cell.length_b   1.000
_cell.length_c   1.000
_cell.angle_alpha   90.00
_cell.angle_beta   90.00
_cell.angle_gamma   90.00
#
_symmetry.space_group_name_H-M   'P 1'
#
loop_
_entity.id
_entity.type
_entity.pdbx_description
1 polymer ?
#
loop_
_entity_poly.entity_id
_entity_poly.type
_entity_poly.pdbx_seq_one_letter_code
_entity_poly.pdbx_strand_id
1 'polypeptide(L)'
;MAELSRRGFVTAAGVSGIGLLLSTSTAHALDRALRESVRRTVDPAGTTLESVATPVTPGPAYSRLTAGPGWPLVVREDLAPAAAGRDDRRTALASFAQFTDLHITDAQCPARFEYLHPLVGSAHRPQETLGPVATTALVNRVNALAGGPVTGRPLDFMMTTGDNTDNHEHVELAWFLDILNGGTVTPNTGDPSRYEGVQDSGSAHYWNPGRALDDAYTRKGFPRVPGLLDAAISPFTSPGLRIPWYCTFGNHDDTPVGTLPAGIPSIEHWYTGRYKVIGKDDGASRALADALRTPGASVPVTQLFGGSGTVREVTPDERRRPFTTAEFVRAHLDPANTGPGPVGHGFTDGNADGRDVYYTFRIAPGITGISLDTTTLGGFADGSIGLGQYLWVERTLRRASSTYYTAWGGRVSQDVTDELFILFSHHTSGTMGNVLPDLRHPLEPRLTGPTFVDLLHRFPNVLAWVNGHTHQNALIPHTGRTPRQSFWEVNTASHIDFPQLARIIEVTDNADGTLSLFTTLVEAEAPYAADYADTAARALAAHYRELSYNDLHAEAGRAGAPGDRNAELVLTHPLR
;
A
#
# COMPACT_ATOMS: atom_id res chain seq x y z
N MET A 1 24.60 -59.18 -28.45
CA MET A 1 24.94 -58.44 -29.68
C MET A 1 23.74 -57.59 -30.08
N ALA A 2 23.85 -56.28 -29.88
CA ALA A 2 23.18 -55.24 -30.66
C ALA A 2 23.92 -53.94 -30.31
N GLU A 3 24.67 -53.41 -31.28
CA GLU A 3 25.52 -52.24 -31.14
C GLU A 3 24.68 -50.96 -31.00
N LEU A 4 24.89 -50.21 -29.92
CA LEU A 4 24.46 -48.81 -29.83
C LEU A 4 25.42 -47.97 -30.68
N SER A 5 24.99 -47.58 -31.88
CA SER A 5 25.79 -46.75 -32.78
C SER A 5 25.98 -45.33 -32.23
N ARG A 6 27.19 -44.79 -32.40
CA ARG A 6 27.63 -43.42 -32.03
C ARG A 6 26.85 -42.26 -32.69
N ARG A 7 25.80 -42.52 -33.48
CA ARG A 7 24.99 -41.49 -34.16
C ARG A 7 23.67 -41.14 -33.45
N GLY A 8 23.30 -41.81 -32.36
CA GLY A 8 22.13 -41.46 -31.54
C GLY A 8 22.38 -40.39 -30.46
N PHE A 9 23.63 -39.99 -30.22
CA PHE A 9 23.99 -39.08 -29.11
C PHE A 9 24.03 -37.59 -29.51
N VAL A 10 23.89 -37.24 -30.79
CA VAL A 10 24.01 -35.85 -31.27
C VAL A 10 22.66 -35.14 -31.45
N THR A 11 21.54 -35.86 -31.46
CA THR A 11 20.20 -35.24 -31.62
C THR A 11 19.50 -34.93 -30.30
N ALA A 12 19.99 -35.42 -29.16
CA ALA A 12 19.44 -35.11 -27.83
C ALA A 12 20.16 -33.95 -27.11
N ALA A 13 21.33 -33.51 -27.59
CA ALA A 13 22.07 -32.36 -27.04
C ALA A 13 21.65 -31.00 -27.64
N GLY A 14 20.89 -31.00 -28.74
CA GLY A 14 20.49 -29.78 -29.46
C GLY A 14 19.34 -29.00 -28.82
N VAL A 15 18.49 -29.65 -28.01
CA VAL A 15 17.30 -29.00 -27.42
C VAL A 15 17.63 -28.38 -26.05
N SER A 16 18.55 -28.96 -25.28
CA SER A 16 19.04 -28.37 -24.02
C SER A 16 19.89 -27.11 -24.25
N GLY A 17 20.53 -26.99 -25.41
CA GLY A 17 21.33 -25.83 -25.79
C GLY A 17 20.50 -24.59 -26.11
N ILE A 18 19.32 -24.73 -26.72
CA ILE A 18 18.46 -23.59 -27.09
C ILE A 18 17.81 -22.96 -25.86
N GLY A 19 17.39 -23.78 -24.87
CA GLY A 19 16.92 -23.29 -23.57
C GLY A 19 18.02 -22.59 -22.76
N LEU A 20 19.26 -23.11 -22.79
CA LEU A 20 20.42 -22.45 -22.18
C LEU A 20 20.82 -21.15 -22.92
N LEU A 21 20.71 -21.09 -24.25
CA LEU A 21 21.07 -19.90 -25.04
C LEU A 21 20.02 -18.77 -24.91
N LEU A 22 18.74 -19.10 -24.79
CA LEU A 22 17.67 -18.13 -24.55
C LEU A 22 17.64 -17.64 -23.07
N SER A 23 17.97 -18.50 -22.11
CA SER A 23 18.12 -18.10 -20.70
C SER A 23 19.42 -17.32 -20.43
N THR A 24 20.53 -17.63 -21.12
CA THR A 24 21.79 -16.86 -20.97
C THR A 24 21.69 -15.47 -21.57
N SER A 25 21.01 -15.29 -22.71
CA SER A 25 20.80 -13.96 -23.30
C SER A 25 19.91 -13.06 -22.44
N THR A 26 18.89 -13.60 -21.78
CA THR A 26 18.02 -12.88 -20.84
C THR A 26 18.72 -12.59 -19.50
N ALA A 27 19.48 -13.54 -18.95
CA ALA A 27 20.29 -13.31 -17.76
C ALA A 27 21.40 -12.27 -18.00
N HIS A 28 22.11 -12.35 -19.14
CA HIS A 28 23.11 -11.33 -19.50
C HIS A 28 22.51 -9.95 -19.77
N ALA A 29 21.29 -9.89 -20.32
CA ALA A 29 20.57 -8.63 -20.48
C ALA A 29 20.18 -8.03 -19.12
N LEU A 30 19.69 -8.86 -18.19
CA LEU A 30 19.38 -8.46 -16.82
C LEU A 30 20.63 -7.98 -16.08
N ASP A 31 21.74 -8.72 -16.13
CA ASP A 31 23.02 -8.32 -15.51
C ASP A 31 23.56 -7.01 -16.08
N ARG A 32 23.36 -6.77 -17.38
CA ARG A 32 23.73 -5.49 -18.00
C ARG A 32 22.84 -4.37 -17.49
N ALA A 33 21.52 -4.58 -17.44
CA ALA A 33 20.57 -3.60 -16.94
C ALA A 33 20.78 -3.28 -15.46
N LEU A 34 21.10 -4.27 -14.63
CA LEU A 34 21.43 -4.06 -13.22
C LEU A 34 22.74 -3.30 -13.05
N ARG A 35 23.80 -3.65 -13.79
CA ARG A 35 25.05 -2.87 -13.78
C ARG A 35 24.85 -1.43 -14.22
N GLU A 36 24.00 -1.22 -15.21
CA GLU A 36 23.60 0.12 -15.64
C GLU A 36 22.88 0.85 -14.50
N SER A 37 21.90 0.20 -13.87
CA SER A 37 21.13 0.77 -12.76
C SER A 37 22.04 1.19 -11.62
N VAL A 38 22.95 0.31 -11.20
CA VAL A 38 23.92 0.58 -10.12
C VAL A 38 24.83 1.76 -10.48
N ARG A 39 25.25 1.90 -11.75
CA ARG A 39 26.06 3.06 -12.17
C ARG A 39 25.29 4.38 -12.06
N ARG A 40 23.97 4.34 -12.21
CA ARG A 40 23.08 5.51 -12.17
C ARG A 40 22.57 5.82 -10.76
N THR A 41 22.94 5.02 -9.76
CA THR A 41 22.49 5.15 -8.36
C THR A 41 23.66 5.51 -7.46
N VAL A 42 23.42 6.34 -6.44
CA VAL A 42 24.41 6.65 -5.41
C VAL A 42 24.54 5.50 -4.41
N ASP A 43 23.42 4.95 -3.95
CA ASP A 43 23.40 3.84 -2.99
C ASP A 43 22.19 2.93 -3.23
N PRO A 44 22.36 1.74 -3.84
CA PRO A 44 21.28 0.80 -4.04
C PRO A 44 20.94 -0.03 -2.80
N ALA A 45 21.77 0.03 -1.74
CA ALA A 45 21.68 -0.88 -0.60
C ALA A 45 20.33 -0.76 0.12
N GLY A 46 19.76 -1.90 0.51
CA GLY A 46 18.47 -1.91 1.17
C GLY A 46 17.31 -1.53 0.24
N THR A 47 17.47 -1.59 -1.07
CA THR A 47 16.38 -1.38 -2.03
C THR A 47 16.24 -2.57 -2.97
N THR A 48 15.14 -2.60 -3.70
CA THR A 48 14.93 -3.61 -4.75
C THR A 48 15.91 -3.45 -5.93
N LEU A 49 16.70 -2.38 -6.02
CA LEU A 49 17.81 -2.29 -6.98
C LEU A 49 18.94 -3.28 -6.65
N GLU A 50 19.12 -3.62 -5.38
CA GLU A 50 20.14 -4.55 -4.89
C GLU A 50 19.62 -6.00 -4.90
N SER A 51 18.49 -6.25 -4.23
CA SER A 51 17.94 -7.60 -4.08
C SER A 51 16.43 -7.56 -3.83
N VAL A 52 15.74 -8.63 -4.20
CA VAL A 52 14.29 -8.80 -4.00
C VAL A 52 14.00 -10.22 -3.54
N ALA A 53 12.99 -10.39 -2.70
CA ALA A 53 12.53 -11.70 -2.28
C ALA A 53 12.12 -12.55 -3.49
N THR A 54 12.74 -13.72 -3.61
CA THR A 54 12.49 -14.66 -4.69
C THR A 54 12.18 -16.04 -4.10
N PRO A 55 11.16 -16.74 -4.61
CA PRO A 55 10.88 -18.11 -4.17
C PRO A 55 12.04 -19.05 -4.51
N VAL A 56 12.39 -19.91 -3.56
CA VAL A 56 13.35 -21.01 -3.78
C VAL A 56 12.84 -21.96 -4.86
N THR A 57 11.55 -22.28 -4.83
CA THR A 57 10.88 -23.13 -5.83
C THR A 57 9.63 -22.41 -6.34
N PRO A 58 9.71 -21.72 -7.50
CA PRO A 58 8.54 -21.09 -8.09
C PRO A 58 7.46 -22.14 -8.43
N GLY A 59 6.20 -21.85 -8.11
CA GLY A 59 5.08 -22.73 -8.44
C GLY A 59 3.90 -22.61 -7.48
N PRO A 60 2.90 -23.51 -7.62
CA PRO A 60 1.70 -23.49 -6.79
C PRO A 60 1.90 -24.08 -5.38
N ALA A 61 2.98 -24.84 -5.16
CA ALA A 61 3.32 -25.40 -3.85
C ALA A 61 3.95 -24.33 -2.96
N TYR A 62 3.88 -24.55 -1.65
CA TYR A 62 4.53 -23.67 -0.68
C TYR A 62 6.03 -23.57 -0.96
N SER A 63 6.55 -22.34 -1.02
CA SER A 63 7.96 -22.06 -1.22
C SER A 63 8.48 -21.10 -0.16
N ARG A 64 9.66 -21.42 0.38
CA ARG A 64 10.45 -20.44 1.12
C ARG A 64 10.96 -19.33 0.22
N LEU A 65 11.35 -18.20 0.80
CA LEU A 65 11.95 -17.08 0.09
C LEU A 65 13.47 -17.00 0.32
N THR A 66 14.18 -16.47 -0.67
CA THR A 66 15.61 -16.18 -0.62
C THR A 66 15.90 -14.81 -1.21
N ALA A 67 17.09 -14.27 -0.97
CA ALA A 67 17.61 -13.14 -1.73
C ALA A 67 17.71 -13.53 -3.21
N GLY A 68 17.01 -12.81 -4.07
CA GLY A 68 17.12 -12.92 -5.52
C GLY A 68 17.82 -11.71 -6.14
N PRO A 69 17.96 -11.69 -7.48
CA PRO A 69 18.50 -10.54 -8.17
C PRO A 69 17.62 -9.31 -7.97
N GLY A 70 18.24 -8.14 -7.89
CA GLY A 70 17.54 -6.86 -7.93
C GLY A 70 16.70 -6.67 -9.20
N TRP A 71 15.87 -5.63 -9.19
CA TRP A 71 15.11 -5.16 -10.34
C TRP A 71 15.79 -3.93 -10.94
N PRO A 72 16.10 -3.95 -12.25
CA PRO A 72 16.78 -2.83 -12.89
C PRO A 72 15.87 -1.60 -12.97
N LEU A 73 16.50 -0.43 -12.97
CA LEU A 73 15.89 0.85 -13.24
C LEU A 73 15.44 0.92 -14.72
N VAL A 74 14.16 1.17 -14.95
CA VAL A 74 13.57 1.35 -16.28
C VAL A 74 13.30 2.83 -16.54
N VAL A 75 13.77 3.36 -17.67
CA VAL A 75 13.43 4.72 -18.09
C VAL A 75 12.10 4.72 -18.83
N ARG A 76 11.16 5.54 -18.36
CA ARG A 76 9.83 5.72 -18.96
C ARG A 76 9.78 7.08 -19.65
N GLU A 77 9.84 7.04 -20.98
CA GLU A 77 9.83 8.21 -21.87
C GLU A 77 8.42 8.56 -22.39
N ASP A 78 7.38 7.95 -21.82
CA ASP A 78 5.99 8.03 -22.28
C ASP A 78 5.49 9.49 -22.38
N LEU A 79 5.90 10.36 -21.45
CA LEU A 79 5.48 11.77 -21.39
C LEU A 79 6.53 12.76 -21.91
N ALA A 80 7.80 12.37 -21.95
CA ALA A 80 8.90 13.18 -22.49
C ALA A 80 10.14 12.32 -22.80
N PRO A 81 10.92 12.66 -23.84
CA PRO A 81 12.17 11.96 -24.15
C PRO A 81 13.25 12.27 -23.10
N ALA A 82 14.08 11.28 -22.80
CA ALA A 82 15.18 11.39 -21.84
C ALA A 82 16.47 11.79 -22.55
N ALA A 83 17.01 12.98 -22.26
CA ALA A 83 18.23 13.44 -22.90
C ALA A 83 19.49 12.73 -22.36
N ALA A 84 20.50 12.57 -23.20
CA ALA A 84 21.80 12.01 -22.80
C ALA A 84 22.55 12.93 -21.83
N GLY A 85 23.37 12.34 -20.94
CA GLY A 85 24.19 13.09 -19.97
C GLY A 85 23.42 13.69 -18.79
N ARG A 86 22.09 13.48 -18.70
CA ARG A 86 21.26 14.01 -17.60
C ARG A 86 21.67 13.51 -16.21
N ASP A 87 22.25 12.32 -16.11
CA ASP A 87 22.74 11.77 -14.85
C ASP A 87 23.85 12.63 -14.24
N ASP A 88 24.70 13.24 -15.07
CA ASP A 88 25.87 14.03 -14.64
C ASP A 88 25.52 15.49 -14.28
N ARG A 89 24.31 15.95 -14.61
CA ARG A 89 23.90 17.36 -14.48
C ARG A 89 22.66 17.58 -13.63
N ARG A 90 21.94 16.51 -13.30
CA ARG A 90 20.69 16.62 -12.55
C ARG A 90 20.94 17.16 -11.14
N THR A 91 19.95 17.88 -10.63
CA THR A 91 19.92 18.37 -9.25
C THR A 91 18.71 17.79 -8.52
N ALA A 92 18.94 17.22 -7.34
CA ALA A 92 17.87 16.67 -6.50
C ALA A 92 17.04 17.80 -5.85
N LEU A 93 15.73 17.75 -6.04
CA LEU A 93 14.80 18.74 -5.52
C LEU A 93 14.07 18.25 -4.27
N ALA A 94 13.64 16.99 -4.27
CA ALA A 94 12.95 16.34 -3.14
C ALA A 94 13.23 14.83 -3.12
N SER A 95 13.12 14.20 -1.96
CA SER A 95 13.18 12.76 -1.77
C SER A 95 12.27 12.35 -0.61
N PHE A 96 11.38 11.37 -0.78
CA PHE A 96 10.49 10.93 0.29
C PHE A 96 10.11 9.46 0.16
N ALA A 97 9.68 8.86 1.26
CA ALA A 97 9.14 7.50 1.28
C ALA A 97 7.60 7.52 1.21
N GLN A 98 7.00 6.50 0.59
CA GLN A 98 5.57 6.25 0.59
C GLN A 98 5.28 4.90 1.25
N PHE A 99 4.40 4.91 2.25
CA PHE A 99 3.68 3.74 2.74
C PHE A 99 2.23 3.79 2.27
N THR A 100 1.59 2.63 2.10
CA THR A 100 0.19 2.56 1.72
C THR A 100 -0.41 1.23 2.12
N ASP A 101 -1.71 1.22 2.45
CA ASP A 101 -2.46 -0.01 2.65
C ASP A 101 -1.70 -0.92 3.64
N LEU A 102 -1.41 -0.34 4.81
CA LEU A 102 -0.75 -1.01 5.92
C LEU A 102 -1.65 -2.11 6.49
N HIS A 103 -2.96 -1.83 6.56
CA HIS A 103 -3.96 -2.67 7.22
C HIS A 103 -3.43 -3.14 8.57
N ILE A 104 -3.18 -2.21 9.50
CA ILE A 104 -2.96 -2.59 10.88
C ILE A 104 -4.26 -3.22 11.38
N THR A 105 -4.24 -4.54 11.57
CA THR A 105 -5.43 -5.37 11.74
C THR A 105 -5.52 -5.96 13.15
N ASP A 106 -6.66 -5.78 13.82
CA ASP A 106 -7.08 -6.67 14.91
C ASP A 106 -7.78 -7.91 14.34
N ALA A 107 -7.01 -8.96 14.06
CA ALA A 107 -7.53 -10.24 13.56
C ALA A 107 -8.44 -10.98 14.56
N GLN A 108 -8.54 -10.50 15.80
CA GLN A 108 -9.34 -11.11 16.87
C GLN A 108 -10.71 -10.43 17.01
N CYS A 109 -10.93 -9.29 16.34
CA CYS A 109 -12.19 -8.57 16.41
C CYS A 109 -13.38 -9.43 15.92
N PRO A 110 -14.49 -9.50 16.65
CA PRO A 110 -15.69 -10.21 16.21
C PRO A 110 -16.41 -9.55 15.02
N ALA A 111 -16.23 -8.23 14.80
CA ALA A 111 -16.79 -7.49 13.67
C ALA A 111 -15.95 -7.63 12.39
N ARG A 112 -15.55 -8.87 12.07
CA ARG A 112 -14.90 -9.24 10.82
C ARG A 112 -15.67 -10.40 10.18
N PHE A 113 -15.57 -10.53 8.86
CA PHE A 113 -16.26 -11.56 8.08
C PHE A 113 -15.28 -12.44 7.31
N GLU A 114 -14.22 -12.91 7.99
CA GLU A 114 -13.13 -13.68 7.40
C GLU A 114 -13.59 -14.94 6.67
N TYR A 115 -14.73 -15.51 7.07
CA TYR A 115 -15.29 -16.70 6.45
C TYR A 115 -15.67 -16.50 4.97
N LEU A 116 -15.74 -15.25 4.49
CA LEU A 116 -15.95 -14.93 3.09
C LEU A 116 -14.68 -15.06 2.24
N HIS A 117 -13.50 -15.31 2.83
CA HIS A 117 -12.23 -15.37 2.09
C HIS A 117 -12.21 -16.31 0.86
N PRO A 118 -12.94 -17.45 0.79
CA PRO A 118 -12.95 -18.27 -0.42
C PRO A 118 -13.63 -17.60 -1.62
N LEU A 119 -14.43 -16.56 -1.35
CA LEU A 119 -15.14 -15.77 -2.35
C LEU A 119 -14.47 -14.41 -2.52
N VAL A 120 -14.13 -13.75 -1.42
CA VAL A 120 -13.52 -12.41 -1.37
C VAL A 120 -12.15 -12.55 -0.72
N GLY A 121 -11.10 -12.76 -1.53
CA GLY A 121 -9.77 -13.13 -1.03
C GLY A 121 -9.19 -12.18 0.03
N SER A 122 -9.53 -10.89 -0.04
CA SER A 122 -9.09 -9.87 0.92
C SER A 122 -9.74 -9.97 2.32
N ALA A 123 -10.77 -10.80 2.51
CA ALA A 123 -11.47 -10.93 3.79
C ALA A 123 -10.61 -11.61 4.87
N HIS A 124 -9.59 -12.38 4.49
CA HIS A 124 -8.64 -12.98 5.43
C HIS A 124 -7.34 -13.34 4.72
N ARG A 125 -6.22 -13.04 5.39
CA ARG A 125 -4.89 -13.48 4.97
C ARG A 125 -4.20 -14.26 6.08
N PRO A 126 -3.45 -15.35 5.77
CA PRO A 126 -2.81 -16.17 6.78
C PRO A 126 -1.73 -15.43 7.59
N GLN A 127 -1.26 -14.27 7.14
CA GLN A 127 -0.21 -13.47 7.77
C GLN A 127 -0.71 -12.24 8.55
N GLU A 128 -1.97 -11.82 8.42
CA GLU A 128 -2.44 -10.49 8.83
C GLU A 128 -2.19 -10.14 10.31
N THR A 129 -2.16 -11.16 11.19
CA THR A 129 -1.79 -11.04 12.61
C THR A 129 -0.37 -10.52 12.86
N LEU A 130 0.56 -10.71 11.92
CA LEU A 130 1.95 -10.26 12.05
C LEU A 130 2.15 -8.83 11.51
N GLY A 131 1.09 -8.20 10.98
CA GLY A 131 1.11 -6.87 10.38
C GLY A 131 1.82 -5.80 11.24
N PRO A 132 1.50 -5.65 12.54
CA PRO A 132 2.19 -4.68 13.41
C PRO A 132 3.72 -4.82 13.45
N VAL A 133 4.22 -6.06 13.55
CA VAL A 133 5.66 -6.34 13.56
C VAL A 133 6.27 -6.12 12.17
N ALA A 134 5.56 -6.50 11.10
CA ALA A 134 6.02 -6.30 9.74
C ALA A 134 6.12 -4.82 9.36
N THR A 135 5.16 -3.99 9.77
CA THR A 135 5.20 -2.53 9.60
C THR A 135 6.39 -1.92 10.34
N THR A 136 6.72 -2.43 11.53
CA THR A 136 7.92 -2.02 12.26
C THR A 136 9.21 -2.34 11.50
N ALA A 137 9.24 -3.46 10.76
CA ALA A 137 10.34 -3.78 9.86
C ALA A 137 10.42 -2.83 8.64
N LEU A 138 9.30 -2.29 8.14
CA LEU A 138 9.30 -1.21 7.14
C LEU A 138 9.87 0.10 7.71
N VAL A 139 9.48 0.47 8.93
CA VAL A 139 10.06 1.63 9.65
C VAL A 139 11.57 1.47 9.81
N ASN A 140 12.04 0.29 10.23
CA ASN A 140 13.46 -0.03 10.30
C ASN A 140 14.17 0.11 8.95
N ARG A 141 13.53 -0.32 7.86
CA ARG A 141 14.09 -0.17 6.51
C ARG A 141 14.30 1.30 6.17
N VAL A 142 13.26 2.12 6.29
CA VAL A 142 13.33 3.56 5.95
C VAL A 142 14.38 4.27 6.81
N ASN A 143 14.44 3.96 8.11
CA ASN A 143 15.44 4.52 9.02
C ASN A 143 16.89 4.11 8.71
N ALA A 144 17.10 3.01 7.98
CA ALA A 144 18.41 2.48 7.61
C ALA A 144 18.92 3.00 6.27
N LEU A 145 18.06 3.60 5.44
CA LEU A 145 18.48 4.20 4.17
C LEU A 145 19.34 5.44 4.43
N ALA A 146 20.47 5.56 3.72
CA ALA A 146 21.35 6.73 3.82
C ALA A 146 20.72 7.99 3.18
N GLY A 147 19.74 7.80 2.31
CA GLY A 147 19.02 8.84 1.56
C GLY A 147 18.26 8.20 0.39
N GLY A 148 17.83 9.02 -0.56
CA GLY A 148 17.30 8.57 -1.83
C GLY A 148 18.36 7.79 -2.62
N PRO A 149 18.04 6.59 -3.14
CA PRO A 149 19.03 5.69 -3.73
C PRO A 149 19.68 6.24 -5.01
N VAL A 150 18.98 7.09 -5.76
CA VAL A 150 19.48 7.64 -7.03
C VAL A 150 20.29 8.91 -6.81
N THR A 151 19.86 9.79 -5.91
CA THR A 151 20.48 11.11 -5.75
C THR A 151 21.34 11.26 -4.49
N GLY A 152 21.19 10.36 -3.52
CA GLY A 152 21.80 10.47 -2.19
C GLY A 152 21.20 11.58 -1.33
N ARG A 153 20.15 12.28 -1.79
CA ARG A 153 19.45 13.31 -1.01
C ARG A 153 18.83 12.68 0.25
N PRO A 154 18.98 13.26 1.44
CA PRO A 154 18.25 12.80 2.62
C PRO A 154 16.74 12.75 2.36
N LEU A 155 16.06 11.74 2.92
CA LEU A 155 14.60 11.67 2.83
C LEU A 155 13.99 12.84 3.62
N ASP A 156 13.19 13.65 2.95
CA ASP A 156 12.54 14.85 3.48
C ASP A 156 11.38 14.46 4.44
N PHE A 157 10.64 13.38 4.14
CA PHE A 157 9.54 12.84 4.96
C PHE A 157 9.12 11.42 4.50
N MET A 158 8.17 10.82 5.23
CA MET A 158 7.37 9.66 4.81
C MET A 158 5.90 10.06 4.65
N MET A 159 5.22 9.58 3.62
CA MET A 159 3.77 9.77 3.41
C MET A 159 3.04 8.44 3.48
N THR A 160 1.97 8.34 4.29
CA THR A 160 1.00 7.25 4.14
C THR A 160 -0.09 7.66 3.16
N THR A 161 -0.45 6.81 2.21
CA THR A 161 -1.54 7.05 1.25
C THR A 161 -2.84 6.33 1.63
N GLY A 162 -3.16 6.27 2.92
CA GLY A 162 -4.43 5.69 3.43
C GLY A 162 -4.37 4.19 3.70
N ASP A 163 -5.49 3.69 4.23
CA ASP A 163 -5.67 2.31 4.70
C ASP A 163 -4.60 1.94 5.73
N ASN A 164 -4.50 2.82 6.73
CA ASN A 164 -3.54 2.72 7.81
C ASN A 164 -4.02 1.66 8.84
N THR A 165 -5.30 1.74 9.18
CA THR A 165 -6.06 0.72 9.93
C THR A 165 -6.78 -0.22 8.95
N ASP A 166 -7.38 -1.30 9.45
CA ASP A 166 -8.07 -2.28 8.60
C ASP A 166 -9.58 -2.32 8.86
N ASN A 167 -9.97 -2.33 10.13
CA ASN A 167 -11.37 -2.47 10.53
C ASN A 167 -11.91 -1.22 11.21
N HIS A 168 -11.23 -0.07 11.05
CA HIS A 168 -11.64 1.22 11.60
C HIS A 168 -11.72 1.18 13.14
N GLU A 169 -10.73 0.61 13.83
CA GLU A 169 -10.76 0.44 15.30
C GLU A 169 -9.80 1.36 16.06
N HIS A 170 -10.20 1.80 17.26
CA HIS A 170 -9.31 2.60 18.12
C HIS A 170 -8.01 1.89 18.46
N VAL A 171 -8.06 0.57 18.70
CA VAL A 171 -6.87 -0.22 19.02
C VAL A 171 -5.91 -0.33 17.83
N GLU A 172 -6.43 -0.50 16.61
CA GLU A 172 -5.62 -0.50 15.39
C GLU A 172 -4.96 0.85 15.17
N LEU A 173 -5.71 1.95 15.35
CA LEU A 173 -5.20 3.32 15.25
C LEU A 173 -4.08 3.59 16.27
N ALA A 174 -4.26 3.11 17.51
CA ALA A 174 -3.23 3.24 18.54
C ALA A 174 -1.94 2.51 18.14
N TRP A 175 -2.04 1.25 17.67
CA TRP A 175 -0.88 0.51 17.20
C TRP A 175 -0.21 1.19 16.01
N PHE A 176 -0.97 1.68 15.04
CA PHE A 176 -0.43 2.43 13.90
C PHE A 176 0.40 3.64 14.34
N LEU A 177 -0.14 4.46 15.25
CA LEU A 177 0.54 5.65 15.77
C LEU A 177 1.78 5.26 16.60
N ASP A 178 1.69 4.27 17.48
CA ASP A 178 2.82 3.78 18.27
C ASP A 178 3.95 3.20 17.39
N ILE A 179 3.61 2.56 16.28
CA ILE A 179 4.59 2.03 15.34
C ILE A 179 5.34 3.16 14.62
N LEU A 180 4.62 4.14 14.07
CA LEU A 180 5.23 5.21 13.29
C LEU A 180 5.92 6.28 14.15
N ASN A 181 5.38 6.59 15.32
CA ASN A 181 5.95 7.55 16.25
C ASN A 181 7.02 6.94 17.17
N GLY A 182 7.01 5.63 17.32
CA GLY A 182 7.87 4.88 18.22
C GLY A 182 7.20 4.69 19.58
N GLY A 183 7.28 3.47 20.10
CA GLY A 183 6.47 3.08 21.25
C GLY A 183 6.50 1.58 21.49
N THR A 184 5.84 1.17 22.57
CA THR A 184 5.62 -0.26 22.86
C THR A 184 4.25 -0.65 22.37
N VAL A 185 4.21 -1.61 21.46
CA VAL A 185 2.99 -2.11 20.84
C VAL A 185 2.68 -3.47 21.44
N THR A 186 1.46 -3.66 21.93
CA THR A 186 0.94 -4.98 22.30
C THR A 186 -0.20 -5.30 21.33
N PRO A 187 0.08 -6.05 20.24
CA PRO A 187 -0.89 -6.39 19.21
C PRO A 187 -1.87 -7.48 19.67
N ASN A 188 -2.55 -7.24 20.80
CA ASN A 188 -3.49 -8.16 21.42
C ASN A 188 -4.77 -7.46 21.89
N THR A 189 -5.91 -8.10 21.63
CA THR A 189 -7.24 -7.70 22.09
C THR A 189 -7.98 -8.90 22.65
N GLY A 190 -8.98 -8.65 23.51
CA GLY A 190 -9.68 -9.72 24.21
C GLY A 190 -8.82 -10.30 25.34
N ASP A 191 -8.63 -11.63 25.35
CA ASP A 191 -7.90 -12.29 26.43
C ASP A 191 -6.40 -11.89 26.41
N PRO A 192 -5.86 -11.33 27.51
CA PRO A 192 -4.47 -10.89 27.56
C PRO A 192 -3.45 -12.04 27.49
N SER A 193 -3.89 -13.28 27.67
CA SER A 193 -3.03 -14.46 27.79
C SER A 193 -3.12 -15.44 26.61
N ARG A 194 -4.05 -15.25 25.66
CA ARG A 194 -4.22 -16.13 24.50
C ARG A 194 -4.74 -15.39 23.29
N TYR A 195 -4.41 -15.91 22.11
CA TYR A 195 -4.98 -15.46 20.84
C TYR A 195 -6.40 -16.04 20.62
N GLU A 196 -7.33 -15.21 20.16
CA GLU A 196 -8.75 -15.54 20.04
C GLU A 196 -9.33 -15.44 18.62
N GLY A 197 -8.51 -15.10 17.62
CA GLY A 197 -8.93 -14.99 16.21
C GLY A 197 -9.09 -16.32 15.46
N VAL A 198 -9.36 -16.24 14.14
CA VAL A 198 -9.74 -17.42 13.33
C VAL A 198 -8.62 -18.45 13.15
N GLN A 199 -7.36 -18.04 13.27
CA GLN A 199 -6.18 -18.89 13.12
C GLN A 199 -5.99 -19.90 14.28
N ASP A 200 -6.75 -19.77 15.38
CA ASP A 200 -6.82 -20.81 16.45
C ASP A 200 -8.26 -21.37 16.60
N SER A 201 -9.05 -21.33 15.54
CA SER A 201 -10.43 -21.84 15.58
C SER A 201 -10.54 -23.36 15.51
N GLY A 202 -9.52 -24.05 14.99
CA GLY A 202 -9.62 -25.46 14.58
C GLY A 202 -10.46 -25.70 13.33
N SER A 203 -10.91 -24.64 12.65
CA SER A 203 -11.68 -24.73 11.40
C SER A 203 -10.76 -24.92 10.20
N ALA A 204 -11.09 -25.88 9.32
CA ALA A 204 -10.39 -26.11 8.06
C ALA A 204 -10.62 -25.02 6.99
N HIS A 205 -11.40 -23.98 7.31
CA HIS A 205 -11.49 -22.77 6.47
C HIS A 205 -10.19 -21.94 6.53
N TYR A 206 -9.52 -21.92 7.68
CA TYR A 206 -8.37 -21.04 7.93
C TYR A 206 -7.10 -21.84 8.15
N TRP A 207 -5.95 -21.25 7.84
CA TRP A 207 -4.68 -21.84 8.26
C TRP A 207 -4.56 -21.73 9.78
N ASN A 208 -4.37 -22.88 10.44
CA ASN A 208 -4.15 -22.93 11.88
C ASN A 208 -2.67 -23.26 12.16
N PRO A 209 -1.79 -22.27 12.46
CA PRO A 209 -0.36 -22.50 12.52
C PRO A 209 0.06 -23.57 13.55
N GLY A 210 -0.69 -23.76 14.65
CA GLY A 210 -0.35 -24.77 15.66
C GLY A 210 -0.73 -26.21 15.33
N ARG A 211 -1.55 -26.45 14.30
CA ARG A 211 -2.11 -27.78 14.00
C ARG A 211 -2.27 -27.98 12.49
N ALA A 212 -1.86 -29.14 11.98
CA ALA A 212 -2.21 -29.53 10.63
C ALA A 212 -3.68 -29.98 10.60
N LEU A 213 -4.46 -29.45 9.66
CA LEU A 213 -5.84 -29.86 9.41
C LEU A 213 -5.96 -30.41 7.99
N ASP A 214 -7.11 -31.02 7.66
CA ASP A 214 -7.43 -31.38 6.27
C ASP A 214 -7.94 -30.15 5.50
N ASP A 215 -7.08 -29.16 5.30
CA ASP A 215 -7.39 -27.88 4.67
C ASP A 215 -6.55 -27.58 3.43
N ALA A 216 -6.90 -26.51 2.71
CA ALA A 216 -6.20 -26.12 1.48
C ALA A 216 -4.78 -25.63 1.75
N TYR A 217 -4.52 -25.03 2.93
CA TYR A 217 -3.20 -24.52 3.32
C TYR A 217 -2.21 -25.65 3.58
N THR A 218 -2.61 -26.67 4.33
CA THR A 218 -1.84 -27.89 4.63
C THR A 218 -1.57 -28.67 3.33
N ARG A 219 -2.55 -28.78 2.43
CA ARG A 219 -2.35 -29.39 1.11
C ARG A 219 -1.39 -28.60 0.21
N LYS A 220 -1.39 -27.26 0.31
CA LYS A 220 -0.41 -26.40 -0.38
C LYS A 220 1.00 -26.54 0.22
N GLY A 221 1.10 -26.91 1.49
CA GLY A 221 2.37 -27.14 2.19
C GLY A 221 2.72 -26.08 3.23
N PHE A 222 1.74 -25.32 3.73
CA PHE A 222 1.97 -24.37 4.83
C PHE A 222 2.60 -25.07 6.04
N PRO A 223 3.57 -24.39 6.71
CA PRO A 223 4.28 -24.97 7.83
C PRO A 223 3.38 -25.08 9.08
N ARG A 224 3.79 -25.95 10.01
CA ARG A 224 3.27 -25.96 11.37
C ARG A 224 4.19 -25.13 12.25
N VAL A 225 3.66 -24.06 12.84
CA VAL A 225 4.38 -23.08 13.66
C VAL A 225 3.61 -22.80 14.96
N PRO A 226 3.66 -23.70 15.96
CA PRO A 226 2.81 -23.60 17.16
C PRO A 226 2.99 -22.33 17.98
N GLY A 227 4.19 -21.77 18.05
CA GLY A 227 4.46 -20.54 18.79
C GLY A 227 4.13 -19.24 18.03
N LEU A 228 3.63 -19.32 16.79
CA LEU A 228 3.44 -18.14 15.95
C LEU A 228 2.43 -17.15 16.54
N LEU A 229 1.28 -17.65 17.01
CA LEU A 229 0.21 -16.79 17.50
C LEU A 229 0.54 -16.16 18.85
N ASP A 230 1.19 -16.91 19.75
CA ASP A 230 1.70 -16.38 21.02
C ASP A 230 2.74 -15.28 20.78
N ALA A 231 3.64 -15.49 19.80
CA ALA A 231 4.62 -14.48 19.39
C ALA A 231 3.95 -13.27 18.70
N ALA A 232 2.90 -13.51 17.90
CA ALA A 232 2.19 -12.46 17.17
C ALA A 232 1.51 -11.46 18.11
N ILE A 233 0.99 -11.91 19.26
CA ILE A 233 0.32 -11.07 20.27
C ILE A 233 1.27 -10.52 21.34
N SER A 234 2.55 -10.90 21.31
CA SER A 234 3.52 -10.49 22.33
C SER A 234 3.91 -9.02 22.18
N PRO A 235 4.13 -8.28 23.29
CA PRO A 235 4.61 -6.91 23.23
C PRO A 235 5.96 -6.79 22.51
N PHE A 236 6.11 -5.77 21.68
CA PHE A 236 7.38 -5.40 21.07
C PHE A 236 7.55 -3.87 21.05
N THR A 237 8.75 -3.39 20.77
CA THR A 237 9.05 -1.95 20.67
C THR A 237 9.33 -1.57 19.22
N SER A 238 8.60 -0.58 18.70
CA SER A 238 8.96 0.10 17.46
C SER A 238 9.91 1.26 17.74
N PRO A 239 10.97 1.46 16.92
CA PRO A 239 11.83 2.64 17.08
C PRO A 239 11.16 3.95 16.63
N GLY A 240 10.03 3.86 15.93
CA GLY A 240 9.45 5.02 15.23
C GLY A 240 10.28 5.45 14.02
N LEU A 241 9.69 6.28 13.16
CA LEU A 241 10.41 6.93 12.08
C LEU A 241 11.36 8.01 12.62
N ARG A 242 12.49 8.19 11.94
CA ARG A 242 13.48 9.25 12.24
C ARG A 242 13.30 10.51 11.40
N ILE A 243 12.33 10.49 10.50
CA ILE A 243 11.98 11.58 9.60
C ILE A 243 10.52 11.96 9.85
N PRO A 244 10.13 13.21 9.57
CA PRO A 244 8.73 13.62 9.66
C PRO A 244 7.84 12.72 8.80
N TRP A 245 6.58 12.55 9.20
CA TRP A 245 5.61 11.82 8.39
C TRP A 245 4.26 12.51 8.32
N TYR A 246 3.57 12.23 7.21
CA TYR A 246 2.27 12.79 6.85
C TYR A 246 1.28 11.67 6.54
N CYS A 247 -0.01 11.91 6.80
CA CYS A 247 -1.07 10.93 6.65
C CYS A 247 -2.12 11.37 5.63
N THR A 248 -2.42 10.52 4.64
CA THR A 248 -3.68 10.55 3.91
C THR A 248 -4.65 9.54 4.54
N PHE A 249 -5.94 9.86 4.47
CA PHE A 249 -7.04 9.05 4.98
C PHE A 249 -7.56 8.08 3.90
N GLY A 250 -7.72 6.79 4.22
CA GLY A 250 -8.24 5.75 3.30
C GLY A 250 -9.60 5.19 3.69
N ASN A 251 -10.20 4.35 2.85
CA ASN A 251 -11.55 3.83 3.09
C ASN A 251 -11.59 2.87 4.29
N HIS A 252 -10.53 2.10 4.56
CA HIS A 252 -10.41 1.28 5.78
C HIS A 252 -10.23 2.11 7.06
N ASP A 253 -9.78 3.36 6.93
CA ASP A 253 -9.78 4.33 8.02
C ASP A 253 -11.16 5.00 8.19
N ASP A 254 -12.00 5.01 7.17
CA ASP A 254 -13.29 5.72 7.16
C ASP A 254 -14.48 4.80 7.45
N THR A 255 -14.37 3.50 7.18
CA THR A 255 -15.50 2.56 7.22
C THR A 255 -15.11 1.13 7.67
N PRO A 256 -16.04 0.37 8.28
CA PRO A 256 -15.80 -1.02 8.66
C PRO A 256 -15.31 -1.89 7.50
N VAL A 257 -14.11 -2.47 7.66
CA VAL A 257 -13.39 -3.26 6.64
C VAL A 257 -13.30 -2.53 5.28
N GLY A 258 -13.28 -1.20 5.29
CA GLY A 258 -13.23 -0.37 4.09
C GLY A 258 -14.39 -0.53 3.12
N THR A 259 -15.49 -1.18 3.51
CA THR A 259 -16.53 -1.61 2.57
C THR A 259 -17.95 -1.37 3.08
N LEU A 260 -18.22 -1.47 4.38
CA LEU A 260 -19.58 -1.25 4.90
C LEU A 260 -19.84 0.24 5.10
N PRO A 261 -21.06 0.75 4.90
CA PRO A 261 -21.35 2.15 5.18
C PRO A 261 -21.07 2.49 6.65
N ALA A 262 -20.66 3.72 6.91
CA ALA A 262 -20.50 4.19 8.29
C ALA A 262 -21.87 4.39 8.98
N GLY A 263 -21.86 4.52 10.31
CA GLY A 263 -23.06 4.84 11.08
C GLY A 263 -24.10 3.72 11.18
N ILE A 264 -23.70 2.47 10.91
CA ILE A 264 -24.58 1.30 11.09
C ILE A 264 -25.04 1.22 12.55
N PRO A 265 -26.36 1.25 12.83
CA PRO A 265 -26.86 1.25 14.20
C PRO A 265 -26.37 0.05 14.99
N SER A 266 -25.84 0.30 16.19
CA SER A 266 -25.39 -0.72 17.14
C SER A 266 -24.20 -1.56 16.67
N ILE A 267 -23.50 -1.19 15.59
CA ILE A 267 -22.38 -1.98 15.07
C ILE A 267 -21.28 -2.23 16.12
N GLU A 268 -21.08 -1.26 17.00
CA GLU A 268 -20.13 -1.32 18.13
C GLU A 268 -20.31 -2.56 19.02
N HIS A 269 -21.53 -3.11 19.12
CA HIS A 269 -21.79 -4.33 19.90
C HIS A 269 -21.15 -5.58 19.29
N TRP A 270 -20.96 -5.62 17.97
CA TRP A 270 -20.21 -6.70 17.34
C TRP A 270 -18.71 -6.50 17.49
N TYR A 271 -18.23 -5.25 17.43
CA TYR A 271 -16.81 -4.94 17.62
C TYR A 271 -16.32 -5.30 19.03
N THR A 272 -17.06 -4.85 20.04
CA THR A 272 -16.66 -5.00 21.45
C THR A 272 -17.13 -6.31 22.07
N GLY A 273 -17.99 -7.05 21.37
CA GLY A 273 -18.74 -8.17 21.90
C GLY A 273 -17.98 -9.49 22.02
N ARG A 274 -18.73 -10.53 22.43
CA ARG A 274 -18.20 -11.86 22.76
C ARG A 274 -18.32 -12.91 21.64
N TYR A 275 -19.00 -12.60 20.54
CA TYR A 275 -19.38 -13.60 19.54
C TYR A 275 -18.82 -13.26 18.17
N LYS A 276 -17.88 -14.07 17.69
CA LYS A 276 -17.26 -13.96 16.37
C LYS A 276 -17.82 -15.02 15.43
N VAL A 277 -18.40 -14.60 14.31
CA VAL A 277 -18.82 -15.54 13.27
C VAL A 277 -17.59 -15.98 12.49
N ILE A 278 -17.29 -17.28 12.53
CA ILE A 278 -16.11 -17.86 11.86
C ILE A 278 -16.47 -18.75 10.67
N GLY A 279 -17.77 -18.91 10.37
CA GLY A 279 -18.25 -19.73 9.26
C GLY A 279 -19.75 -19.60 9.05
N LYS A 280 -20.19 -19.79 7.81
CA LYS A 280 -21.60 -19.91 7.43
C LYS A 280 -21.75 -20.99 6.37
N ASP A 281 -22.98 -21.37 6.07
CA ASP A 281 -23.24 -22.22 4.92
C ASP A 281 -22.88 -21.51 3.61
N ASP A 282 -22.60 -22.31 2.59
CA ASP A 282 -22.20 -21.88 1.26
C ASP A 282 -23.20 -20.92 0.59
N GLY A 283 -24.50 -21.14 0.79
CA GLY A 283 -25.55 -20.34 0.17
C GLY A 283 -25.58 -18.93 0.75
N ALA A 284 -25.58 -18.83 2.09
CA ALA A 284 -25.48 -17.56 2.79
C ALA A 284 -24.18 -16.82 2.45
N SER A 285 -23.05 -17.52 2.41
CA SER A 285 -21.75 -16.91 2.09
C SER A 285 -21.72 -16.30 0.68
N ARG A 286 -22.28 -17.00 -0.33
CA ARG A 286 -22.39 -16.47 -1.70
C ARG A 286 -23.28 -15.24 -1.77
N ALA A 287 -24.46 -15.29 -1.14
CA ALA A 287 -25.37 -14.14 -1.11
C ALA A 287 -24.75 -12.90 -0.47
N LEU A 288 -24.00 -13.07 0.63
CA LEU A 288 -23.30 -11.98 1.31
C LEU A 288 -22.15 -11.42 0.44
N ALA A 289 -21.36 -12.29 -0.17
CA ALA A 289 -20.28 -11.87 -1.07
C ALA A 289 -20.80 -11.12 -2.30
N ASP A 290 -21.92 -11.56 -2.87
CA ASP A 290 -22.55 -10.89 -4.03
C ASP A 290 -23.10 -9.51 -3.64
N ALA A 291 -23.67 -9.38 -2.43
CA ALA A 291 -24.12 -8.08 -1.92
C ALA A 291 -22.96 -7.09 -1.74
N LEU A 292 -21.82 -7.54 -1.20
CA LEU A 292 -20.62 -6.70 -1.03
C LEU A 292 -20.03 -6.21 -2.36
N ARG A 293 -20.14 -7.01 -3.43
CA ARG A 293 -19.61 -6.64 -4.76
C ARG A 293 -20.52 -5.78 -5.61
N THR A 294 -21.79 -5.65 -5.23
CA THR A 294 -22.80 -4.98 -6.06
C THR A 294 -22.95 -3.53 -5.60
N PRO A 295 -22.48 -2.53 -6.35
CA PRO A 295 -22.60 -1.12 -5.94
C PRO A 295 -24.07 -0.74 -5.72
N GLY A 296 -24.35 -0.09 -4.60
CA GLY A 296 -25.70 0.31 -4.20
C GLY A 296 -26.59 -0.82 -3.65
N ALA A 297 -26.10 -2.06 -3.55
CA ALA A 297 -26.84 -3.13 -2.89
C ALA A 297 -26.87 -2.92 -1.37
N SER A 298 -27.98 -3.33 -0.74
CA SER A 298 -28.07 -3.37 0.73
C SER A 298 -27.30 -4.57 1.26
N VAL A 299 -26.23 -4.32 2.01
CA VAL A 299 -25.47 -5.37 2.70
C VAL A 299 -26.17 -5.71 4.03
N PRO A 300 -26.60 -6.96 4.27
CA PRO A 300 -27.33 -7.33 5.49
C PRO A 300 -26.35 -7.52 6.66
N VAL A 301 -25.97 -6.42 7.32
CA VAL A 301 -24.94 -6.38 8.38
C VAL A 301 -25.24 -7.34 9.55
N THR A 302 -26.51 -7.46 9.94
CA THR A 302 -26.91 -8.40 11.00
C THR A 302 -26.67 -9.86 10.63
N GLN A 303 -26.68 -10.19 9.34
CA GLN A 303 -26.31 -11.52 8.85
C GLN A 303 -24.79 -11.67 8.78
N LEU A 304 -24.03 -10.63 8.44
CA LEU A 304 -22.56 -10.69 8.43
C LEU A 304 -21.99 -11.08 9.80
N PHE A 305 -22.40 -10.35 10.84
CA PHE A 305 -21.84 -10.49 12.19
C PHE A 305 -22.72 -11.30 13.14
N GLY A 306 -23.83 -11.85 12.66
CA GLY A 306 -24.79 -12.61 13.47
C GLY A 306 -25.55 -13.66 12.67
N GLY A 307 -26.75 -14.01 13.14
CA GLY A 307 -27.59 -15.03 12.52
C GLY A 307 -27.06 -16.45 12.69
N SER A 308 -27.40 -17.34 11.74
CA SER A 308 -26.89 -18.72 11.72
C SER A 308 -25.45 -18.77 11.23
N GLY A 309 -24.67 -19.70 11.79
CA GLY A 309 -23.28 -19.92 11.41
C GLY A 309 -22.50 -20.61 12.53
N THR A 310 -21.22 -20.86 12.25
CA THR A 310 -20.26 -21.30 13.26
C THR A 310 -19.79 -20.07 14.02
N VAL A 311 -20.00 -20.07 15.33
CA VAL A 311 -19.64 -18.95 16.22
C VAL A 311 -18.53 -19.40 17.15
N ARG A 312 -17.50 -18.55 17.30
CA ARG A 312 -16.48 -18.63 18.34
C ARG A 312 -16.79 -17.63 19.43
N GLU A 313 -16.67 -18.04 20.68
CA GLU A 313 -16.65 -17.10 21.80
C GLU A 313 -15.25 -16.48 21.93
N VAL A 314 -15.22 -15.17 22.04
CA VAL A 314 -14.00 -14.38 22.29
C VAL A 314 -14.25 -13.46 23.49
N THR A 315 -13.18 -12.99 24.10
CA THR A 315 -13.28 -12.05 25.21
C THR A 315 -13.67 -10.67 24.69
N PRO A 316 -14.71 -10.03 25.28
CA PRO A 316 -15.08 -8.65 24.98
C PRO A 316 -13.90 -7.69 25.19
N ASP A 317 -13.80 -6.67 24.33
CA ASP A 317 -12.76 -5.65 24.43
C ASP A 317 -13.28 -4.31 23.90
N GLU A 318 -13.41 -3.33 24.79
CA GLU A 318 -13.90 -1.98 24.46
C GLU A 318 -12.93 -1.20 23.57
N ARG A 319 -11.65 -1.58 23.51
CA ARG A 319 -10.66 -0.91 22.66
C ARG A 319 -10.92 -1.14 21.16
N ARG A 320 -11.71 -2.17 20.81
CA ARG A 320 -12.16 -2.47 19.45
C ARG A 320 -13.24 -1.52 18.95
N ARG A 321 -13.77 -0.62 19.80
CA ARG A 321 -14.81 0.32 19.38
C ARG A 321 -14.34 1.06 18.11
N PRO A 322 -15.17 1.13 17.06
CA PRO A 322 -14.81 1.88 15.88
C PRO A 322 -14.72 3.37 16.22
N PHE A 323 -13.75 4.06 15.63
CA PHE A 323 -13.62 5.50 15.79
C PHE A 323 -14.58 6.25 14.84
N THR A 324 -14.54 7.56 14.90
CA THR A 324 -15.12 8.47 13.89
C THR A 324 -14.00 9.18 13.16
N THR A 325 -14.25 9.71 11.96
CA THR A 325 -13.25 10.52 11.23
C THR A 325 -12.67 11.65 12.10
N ALA A 326 -13.49 12.28 12.96
CA ALA A 326 -13.04 13.31 13.88
C ALA A 326 -12.11 12.75 14.99
N GLU A 327 -12.40 11.56 15.52
CA GLU A 327 -11.52 10.89 16.50
C GLU A 327 -10.20 10.44 15.86
N PHE A 328 -10.21 10.00 14.60
CA PHE A 328 -8.99 9.71 13.85
C PHE A 328 -8.08 10.93 13.76
N VAL A 329 -8.63 12.07 13.31
CA VAL A 329 -7.86 13.32 13.18
C VAL A 329 -7.38 13.81 14.55
N ARG A 330 -8.24 13.75 15.58
CA ARG A 330 -7.85 14.17 16.93
C ARG A 330 -6.76 13.29 17.53
N ALA A 331 -6.74 11.99 17.23
CA ALA A 331 -5.64 11.13 17.64
C ALA A 331 -4.30 11.57 17.05
N HIS A 332 -4.28 12.03 15.79
CA HIS A 332 -3.07 12.59 15.16
C HIS A 332 -2.67 13.95 15.75
N LEU A 333 -3.64 14.76 16.17
CA LEU A 333 -3.40 16.07 16.81
C LEU A 333 -2.99 15.96 18.27
N ASP A 334 -3.20 14.80 18.91
CA ASP A 334 -2.80 14.59 20.31
C ASP A 334 -1.27 14.75 20.44
N PRO A 335 -0.77 15.64 21.32
CA PRO A 335 0.66 15.79 21.55
C PRO A 335 1.39 14.48 21.90
N ALA A 336 0.71 13.51 22.51
CA ALA A 336 1.26 12.18 22.78
C ALA A 336 1.67 11.43 21.50
N ASN A 337 1.03 11.75 20.38
CA ASN A 337 1.25 11.14 19.07
C ASN A 337 2.03 12.05 18.12
N THR A 338 2.84 12.99 18.62
CA THR A 338 3.62 13.88 17.73
C THR A 338 4.77 13.15 17.03
N GLY A 339 5.43 12.21 17.72
CA GLY A 339 6.60 11.48 17.19
C GLY A 339 7.66 12.39 16.53
N PRO A 340 8.20 12.02 15.35
CA PRO A 340 9.15 12.85 14.60
C PRO A 340 8.51 14.09 13.94
N GLY A 341 7.20 14.26 14.08
CA GLY A 341 6.44 15.40 13.60
C GLY A 341 6.04 15.33 12.11
N PRO A 342 5.43 16.42 11.60
CA PRO A 342 4.93 17.56 12.36
C PRO A 342 3.76 17.15 13.28
N VAL A 343 3.42 17.98 14.27
CA VAL A 343 2.19 17.81 15.07
C VAL A 343 0.99 17.67 14.11
N GLY A 344 0.13 16.67 14.35
CA GLY A 344 -1.01 16.39 13.47
C GLY A 344 -0.68 15.56 12.22
N HIS A 345 0.60 15.31 11.92
CA HIS A 345 1.03 14.57 10.72
C HIS A 345 0.35 15.04 9.43
N GLY A 346 0.22 16.36 9.31
CA GLY A 346 -0.45 17.05 8.20
C GLY A 346 -1.82 17.61 8.54
N PHE A 347 -2.55 16.97 9.45
CA PHE A 347 -3.80 17.53 9.97
C PHE A 347 -3.55 18.72 10.90
N THR A 348 -4.56 19.59 11.00
CA THR A 348 -4.58 20.76 11.88
C THR A 348 -5.90 20.82 12.64
N ASP A 349 -6.03 21.76 13.58
CA ASP A 349 -7.31 22.03 14.26
C ASP A 349 -8.46 22.30 13.29
N GLY A 350 -8.16 22.82 12.09
CA GLY A 350 -9.15 23.03 11.03
C GLY A 350 -9.75 21.73 10.47
N ASN A 351 -9.10 20.60 10.69
CA ASN A 351 -9.55 19.26 10.27
C ASN A 351 -10.21 18.49 11.44
N ALA A 352 -10.15 19.00 12.68
CA ALA A 352 -10.47 18.26 13.90
C ALA A 352 -11.96 17.91 14.08
N ASP A 353 -12.85 18.44 13.24
CA ASP A 353 -14.26 18.03 13.20
C ASP A 353 -14.50 16.81 12.29
N GLY A 354 -13.48 16.34 11.56
CA GLY A 354 -13.52 15.20 10.67
C GLY A 354 -14.31 15.41 9.37
N ARG A 355 -14.70 16.66 9.05
CA ARG A 355 -15.47 16.95 7.82
C ARG A 355 -14.60 17.13 6.60
N ASP A 356 -13.53 17.89 6.75
CA ASP A 356 -12.56 18.17 5.69
C ASP A 356 -11.20 17.64 6.15
N VAL A 357 -10.81 16.46 5.70
CA VAL A 357 -9.55 15.78 6.11
C VAL A 357 -8.50 15.80 4.99
N TYR A 358 -8.41 16.93 4.31
CA TYR A 358 -7.42 17.22 3.26
C TYR A 358 -6.64 18.48 3.60
N TYR A 359 -5.40 18.57 3.11
CA TYR A 359 -4.48 19.64 3.46
C TYR A 359 -3.35 19.78 2.45
N THR A 360 -2.60 20.89 2.56
CA THR A 360 -1.34 21.10 1.85
C THR A 360 -0.17 21.12 2.81
N PHE A 361 0.99 20.69 2.36
CA PHE A 361 2.24 20.81 3.11
C PHE A 361 3.41 21.07 2.17
N ARG A 362 4.51 21.58 2.70
CA ARG A 362 5.71 21.83 1.90
C ARG A 362 6.57 20.56 1.86
N ILE A 363 6.80 20.03 0.67
CA ILE A 363 7.71 18.90 0.42
C ILE A 363 9.15 19.40 0.47
N ALA A 364 9.44 20.45 -0.29
CA ALA A 364 10.76 21.04 -0.44
C ALA A 364 10.62 22.52 -0.87
N PRO A 365 11.70 23.32 -0.95
CA PRO A 365 11.62 24.65 -1.57
C PRO A 365 11.01 24.60 -2.98
N GLY A 366 9.89 25.30 -3.18
CA GLY A 366 9.18 25.34 -4.46
C GLY A 366 8.38 24.08 -4.81
N ILE A 367 8.22 23.12 -3.89
CA ILE A 367 7.41 21.91 -4.11
C ILE A 367 6.39 21.76 -2.98
N THR A 368 5.11 21.70 -3.36
CA THR A 368 3.98 21.58 -2.45
C THR A 368 3.26 20.25 -2.63
N GLY A 369 3.07 19.56 -1.51
CA GLY A 369 2.27 18.36 -1.39
C GLY A 369 0.81 18.71 -1.13
N ILE A 370 -0.11 17.96 -1.73
CA ILE A 370 -1.55 18.09 -1.50
C ILE A 370 -2.09 16.71 -1.11
N SER A 371 -2.42 16.52 0.17
CA SER A 371 -3.13 15.32 0.63
C SER A 371 -4.63 15.53 0.41
N LEU A 372 -5.27 14.52 -0.19
CA LEU A 372 -6.67 14.52 -0.56
C LEU A 372 -7.44 13.49 0.25
N ASP A 373 -8.70 13.81 0.52
CA ASP A 373 -9.69 12.85 1.00
C ASP A 373 -10.53 12.34 -0.17
N THR A 374 -10.29 11.11 -0.61
CA THR A 374 -11.07 10.48 -1.68
C THR A 374 -12.09 9.46 -1.16
N THR A 375 -12.30 9.40 0.16
CA THR A 375 -13.19 8.45 0.83
C THR A 375 -14.65 8.89 0.79
N THR A 376 -15.56 7.97 1.10
CA THR A 376 -16.98 8.27 1.29
C THR A 376 -17.56 7.38 2.38
N LEU A 377 -18.32 7.99 3.29
CA LEU A 377 -19.07 7.27 4.32
C LEU A 377 -20.26 6.46 3.76
N GLY A 378 -20.53 6.57 2.45
CA GLY A 378 -21.55 5.79 1.73
C GLY A 378 -21.27 4.29 1.64
N GLY A 379 -20.07 3.84 2.04
CA GLY A 379 -19.61 2.46 1.92
C GLY A 379 -19.06 2.13 0.54
N PHE A 380 -18.77 0.84 0.32
CA PHE A 380 -18.00 0.28 -0.79
C PHE A 380 -16.52 0.69 -0.79
N ALA A 381 -15.70 -0.09 -1.50
CA ALA A 381 -14.26 0.14 -1.58
C ALA A 381 -13.93 1.37 -2.44
N ASP A 382 -14.61 1.56 -3.57
CA ASP A 382 -14.34 2.69 -4.48
C ASP A 382 -14.63 4.05 -3.82
N GLY A 383 -13.85 5.05 -4.21
CA GLY A 383 -13.92 6.41 -3.71
C GLY A 383 -14.55 7.42 -4.68
N SER A 384 -14.45 8.70 -4.33
CA SER A 384 -14.79 9.85 -5.19
C SER A 384 -14.26 11.14 -4.57
N ILE A 385 -14.37 12.27 -5.28
CA ILE A 385 -13.98 13.59 -4.73
C ILE A 385 -15.19 14.51 -4.65
N GLY A 386 -15.41 15.12 -3.48
CA GLY A 386 -16.44 16.15 -3.32
C GLY A 386 -16.15 17.42 -4.14
N LEU A 387 -17.20 18.06 -4.67
CA LEU A 387 -17.10 19.32 -5.42
C LEU A 387 -16.39 20.46 -4.66
N GLY A 388 -16.60 20.57 -3.36
CA GLY A 388 -15.96 21.54 -2.47
C GLY A 388 -14.45 21.35 -2.42
N GLN A 389 -13.98 20.13 -2.18
CA GLN A 389 -12.56 19.77 -2.24
C GLN A 389 -12.00 19.95 -3.65
N TYR A 390 -12.70 19.53 -4.70
CA TYR A 390 -12.31 19.73 -6.10
C TYR A 390 -12.02 21.21 -6.39
N LEU A 391 -12.94 22.10 -6.00
CA LEU A 391 -12.78 23.54 -6.18
C LEU A 391 -11.69 24.11 -5.26
N TRP A 392 -11.47 23.53 -4.09
CA TRP A 392 -10.36 23.89 -3.22
C TRP A 392 -9.01 23.55 -3.87
N VAL A 393 -8.85 22.34 -4.43
CA VAL A 393 -7.64 21.95 -5.17
C VAL A 393 -7.41 22.89 -6.33
N GLU A 394 -8.45 23.20 -7.12
CA GLU A 394 -8.34 24.15 -8.22
C GLU A 394 -7.82 25.51 -7.75
N ARG A 395 -8.37 26.06 -6.66
CA ARG A 395 -7.90 27.32 -6.08
C ARG A 395 -6.47 27.21 -5.58
N THR A 396 -6.09 26.08 -4.99
CA THR A 396 -4.74 25.83 -4.47
C THR A 396 -3.71 25.83 -5.58
N LEU A 397 -3.93 25.06 -6.64
CA LEU A 397 -3.06 25.03 -7.82
C LEU A 397 -2.97 26.42 -8.45
N ARG A 398 -4.11 27.08 -8.69
CA ARG A 398 -4.14 28.44 -9.25
C ARG A 398 -3.31 29.45 -8.46
N ARG A 399 -3.17 29.36 -7.13
CA ARG A 399 -2.44 30.38 -6.35
C ARG A 399 -0.93 30.41 -6.65
N ALA A 400 -0.34 29.31 -7.08
CA ALA A 400 1.09 29.19 -7.36
C ALA A 400 1.39 28.65 -8.77
N SER A 401 0.52 28.93 -9.74
CA SER A 401 0.74 28.64 -11.16
C SER A 401 0.77 29.94 -11.97
N SER A 402 1.93 30.38 -12.44
CA SER A 402 2.08 31.52 -13.35
C SER A 402 1.39 31.27 -14.69
N THR A 403 1.24 30.01 -15.09
CA THR A 403 0.46 29.57 -16.25
C THR A 403 -0.46 28.43 -15.88
N TYR A 404 -1.74 28.53 -16.24
CA TYR A 404 -2.71 27.45 -16.17
C TYR A 404 -3.76 27.58 -17.28
N TYR A 405 -4.65 26.60 -17.41
CA TYR A 405 -5.68 26.58 -18.46
C TYR A 405 -7.10 26.62 -17.87
N THR A 406 -8.00 27.34 -18.54
CA THR A 406 -9.44 27.28 -18.22
C THR A 406 -10.02 25.91 -18.60
N ALA A 407 -11.22 25.60 -18.13
CA ALA A 407 -11.94 24.38 -18.51
C ALA A 407 -12.11 24.24 -20.04
N TRP A 408 -12.15 25.37 -20.76
CA TRP A 408 -12.26 25.41 -22.22
C TRP A 408 -10.89 25.38 -22.94
N GLY A 409 -9.79 25.30 -22.20
CA GLY A 409 -8.42 25.25 -22.73
C GLY A 409 -7.80 26.61 -23.04
N GLY A 410 -8.42 27.71 -22.64
CA GLY A 410 -7.82 29.04 -22.75
C GLY A 410 -6.65 29.18 -21.78
N ARG A 411 -5.48 29.58 -22.27
CA ARG A 411 -4.32 29.84 -21.43
C ARG A 411 -4.56 31.09 -20.58
N VAL A 412 -4.31 30.98 -19.28
CA VAL A 412 -4.27 32.10 -18.34
C VAL A 412 -2.83 32.28 -17.88
N SER A 413 -2.42 33.52 -17.69
CA SER A 413 -1.11 33.86 -17.14
C SER A 413 -1.25 34.91 -16.05
N GLN A 414 -0.43 34.77 -15.01
CA GLN A 414 -0.45 35.66 -13.86
C GLN A 414 0.97 35.79 -13.27
N ASP A 415 1.22 36.90 -12.58
CA ASP A 415 2.51 37.22 -11.96
C ASP A 415 2.56 36.64 -10.54
N VAL A 416 2.99 35.39 -10.44
CA VAL A 416 3.19 34.67 -9.18
C VAL A 416 4.48 33.86 -9.25
N THR A 417 5.03 33.50 -8.09
CA THR A 417 6.10 32.51 -8.03
C THR A 417 5.50 31.12 -8.19
N ASP A 418 5.97 30.37 -9.19
CA ASP A 418 5.52 29.01 -9.43
C ASP A 418 5.98 28.05 -8.32
N GLU A 419 5.09 27.14 -7.95
CA GLU A 419 5.43 25.93 -7.20
C GLU A 419 5.14 24.70 -8.07
N LEU A 420 5.86 23.60 -7.82
CA LEU A 420 5.56 22.28 -8.37
C LEU A 420 4.66 21.52 -7.40
N PHE A 421 3.73 20.73 -7.93
CA PHE A 421 2.74 20.04 -7.11
C PHE A 421 2.84 18.52 -7.24
N ILE A 422 2.72 17.85 -6.09
CA ILE A 422 2.53 16.40 -5.98
C ILE A 422 1.29 16.15 -5.13
N LEU A 423 0.34 15.40 -5.66
CA LEU A 423 -0.91 15.07 -4.98
C LEU A 423 -0.83 13.67 -4.36
N PHE A 424 -1.52 13.46 -3.25
CA PHE A 424 -1.58 12.20 -2.53
C PHE A 424 -3.04 11.85 -2.20
N SER A 425 -3.47 10.65 -2.55
CA SER A 425 -4.81 10.15 -2.17
C SER A 425 -4.72 8.66 -1.88
N HIS A 426 -5.79 8.11 -1.30
CA HIS A 426 -5.92 6.67 -1.21
C HIS A 426 -6.32 6.07 -2.57
N HIS A 427 -7.49 6.45 -3.07
CA HIS A 427 -8.01 5.96 -4.37
C HIS A 427 -7.23 6.50 -5.57
N THR A 428 -7.17 5.68 -6.62
CA THR A 428 -6.60 5.96 -7.93
C THR A 428 -7.59 6.68 -8.84
N SER A 429 -7.12 7.22 -9.97
CA SER A 429 -8.01 7.77 -11.01
C SER A 429 -9.03 6.74 -11.53
N GLY A 430 -8.66 5.45 -11.52
CA GLY A 430 -9.50 4.34 -11.97
C GLY A 430 -10.49 3.81 -10.93
N THR A 431 -10.31 4.14 -9.65
CA THR A 431 -11.13 3.63 -8.52
C THR A 431 -11.97 4.72 -7.84
N MET A 432 -11.97 5.92 -8.42
CA MET A 432 -12.87 7.01 -8.02
C MET A 432 -14.18 6.97 -8.83
N GLY A 433 -14.99 5.91 -8.63
CA GLY A 433 -16.27 5.69 -9.31
C GLY A 433 -17.51 5.81 -8.41
N ASN A 434 -17.33 5.90 -7.09
CA ASN A 434 -18.41 5.85 -6.11
C ASN A 434 -19.01 7.23 -5.82
N VAL A 435 -20.02 7.60 -6.60
CA VAL A 435 -20.68 8.92 -6.52
C VAL A 435 -21.86 8.96 -5.53
N LEU A 436 -21.96 8.00 -4.61
CA LEU A 436 -22.96 8.02 -3.55
C LEU A 436 -22.77 9.26 -2.65
N PRO A 437 -23.86 9.88 -2.14
CA PRO A 437 -23.75 11.01 -1.23
C PRO A 437 -22.89 10.68 0.00
N ASP A 438 -21.97 11.57 0.35
CA ASP A 438 -21.12 11.45 1.53
C ASP A 438 -21.85 12.03 2.75
N LEU A 439 -21.93 11.28 3.85
CA LEU A 439 -22.62 11.73 5.07
C LEU A 439 -21.97 12.98 5.70
N ARG A 440 -20.69 13.26 5.44
CA ARG A 440 -20.02 14.50 5.87
C ARG A 440 -20.56 15.73 5.14
N HIS A 441 -20.93 15.57 3.86
CA HIS A 441 -21.40 16.63 2.96
C HIS A 441 -22.55 16.13 2.06
N PRO A 442 -23.75 15.87 2.61
CA PRO A 442 -24.80 15.08 1.94
C PRO A 442 -25.42 15.74 0.70
N LEU A 443 -25.29 17.05 0.57
CA LEU A 443 -25.80 17.82 -0.58
C LEU A 443 -24.71 18.15 -1.61
N GLU A 444 -23.46 17.76 -1.33
CA GLU A 444 -22.33 18.04 -2.20
C GLU A 444 -22.22 16.97 -3.29
N PRO A 445 -22.19 17.37 -4.58
CA PRO A 445 -21.96 16.43 -5.66
C PRO A 445 -20.60 15.73 -5.50
N ARG A 446 -20.59 14.42 -5.74
CA ARG A 446 -19.38 13.60 -5.82
C ARG A 446 -18.94 13.47 -7.27
N LEU A 447 -17.66 13.67 -7.52
CA LEU A 447 -17.04 13.66 -8.84
C LEU A 447 -16.10 12.45 -8.98
N THR A 448 -15.90 12.03 -10.23
CA THR A 448 -15.15 10.84 -10.57
C THR A 448 -13.66 11.13 -10.81
N GLY A 449 -12.85 10.08 -10.81
CA GLY A 449 -11.42 10.15 -11.13
C GLY A 449 -11.13 10.81 -12.49
N PRO A 450 -11.81 10.45 -13.60
CA PRO A 450 -11.66 11.15 -14.88
C PRO A 450 -11.92 12.65 -14.81
N THR A 451 -12.95 13.06 -14.06
CA THR A 451 -13.26 14.49 -13.85
C THR A 451 -12.13 15.21 -13.11
N PHE A 452 -11.46 14.52 -12.19
CA PHE A 452 -10.31 15.07 -11.46
C PHE A 452 -9.04 15.09 -12.31
N VAL A 453 -8.79 14.07 -13.14
CA VAL A 453 -7.70 14.08 -14.14
C VAL A 453 -7.83 15.27 -15.09
N ASP A 454 -9.05 15.58 -15.56
CA ASP A 454 -9.33 16.76 -16.39
C ASP A 454 -8.99 18.07 -15.66
N LEU A 455 -9.16 18.15 -14.34
CA LEU A 455 -8.70 19.29 -13.55
C LEU A 455 -7.17 19.40 -13.57
N LEU A 456 -6.47 18.31 -13.29
CA LEU A 456 -5.00 18.31 -13.16
C LEU A 456 -4.32 18.66 -14.48
N HIS A 457 -4.84 18.19 -15.63
CA HIS A 457 -4.34 18.56 -16.97
C HIS A 457 -4.35 20.06 -17.26
N ARG A 458 -5.09 20.85 -16.48
CA ARG A 458 -5.14 22.30 -16.63
C ARG A 458 -3.96 23.01 -15.97
N PHE A 459 -3.15 22.32 -15.17
CA PHE A 459 -2.06 22.89 -14.38
C PHE A 459 -0.74 22.20 -14.73
N PRO A 460 0.09 22.82 -15.61
CA PRO A 460 1.36 22.23 -16.04
C PRO A 460 2.32 21.86 -14.91
N ASN A 461 2.27 22.59 -13.81
CA ASN A 461 3.13 22.40 -12.66
C ASN A 461 2.74 21.23 -11.74
N VAL A 462 1.70 20.45 -12.08
CA VAL A 462 1.42 19.15 -11.43
C VAL A 462 2.36 18.10 -12.01
N LEU A 463 3.22 17.53 -11.16
CA LEU A 463 4.19 16.50 -11.58
C LEU A 463 3.63 15.09 -11.44
N ALA A 464 2.98 14.82 -10.31
CA ALA A 464 2.51 13.49 -9.99
C ALA A 464 1.28 13.46 -9.08
N TRP A 465 0.59 12.34 -9.16
CA TRP A 465 -0.46 11.93 -8.24
C TRP A 465 -0.10 10.54 -7.67
N VAL A 466 0.23 10.47 -6.38
CA VAL A 466 0.72 9.28 -5.68
C VAL A 466 -0.41 8.66 -4.86
N ASN A 467 -0.63 7.34 -4.99
CA ASN A 467 -1.78 6.66 -4.39
C ASN A 467 -1.55 5.16 -4.09
N GLY A 468 -2.58 4.52 -3.53
CA GLY A 468 -2.63 3.11 -3.12
C GLY A 468 -3.92 2.42 -3.54
N HIS A 469 -4.62 1.75 -2.62
CA HIS A 469 -5.96 1.16 -2.81
C HIS A 469 -6.04 -0.10 -3.68
N THR A 470 -5.36 -0.14 -4.83
CA THR A 470 -5.42 -1.29 -5.75
C THR A 470 -4.46 -2.42 -5.41
N HIS A 471 -3.63 -2.23 -4.39
CA HIS A 471 -2.61 -3.17 -3.91
C HIS A 471 -1.58 -3.56 -4.99
N GLN A 472 -1.48 -2.83 -6.10
CA GLN A 472 -0.62 -3.15 -7.24
C GLN A 472 0.42 -2.04 -7.50
N ASN A 473 1.66 -2.39 -7.87
CA ASN A 473 2.56 -1.40 -8.46
C ASN A 473 2.13 -1.07 -9.90
N ALA A 474 1.78 0.20 -10.16
CA ALA A 474 1.43 0.69 -11.49
C ALA A 474 1.90 2.14 -11.67
N LEU A 475 2.55 2.44 -12.80
CA LEU A 475 3.01 3.78 -13.17
C LEU A 475 2.30 4.23 -14.45
N ILE A 476 1.31 5.09 -14.28
CA ILE A 476 0.32 5.44 -15.32
C ILE A 476 0.65 6.84 -15.88
N PRO A 477 0.93 6.96 -17.19
CA PRO A 477 1.12 8.26 -17.82
C PRO A 477 -0.25 8.91 -18.11
N HIS A 478 -0.53 10.07 -17.53
CA HIS A 478 -1.66 10.91 -17.92
C HIS A 478 -1.19 11.92 -18.96
N THR A 479 -1.42 11.62 -20.23
CA THR A 479 -1.03 12.47 -21.36
C THR A 479 -2.03 13.61 -21.56
N GLY A 480 -1.58 14.84 -21.35
CA GLY A 480 -2.39 16.04 -21.59
C GLY A 480 -2.39 16.48 -23.05
N ARG A 481 -3.06 17.61 -23.33
CA ARG A 481 -3.10 18.23 -24.68
C ARG A 481 -1.72 18.65 -25.20
N THR A 482 -0.78 18.91 -24.30
CA THR A 482 0.62 19.21 -24.60
C THR A 482 1.51 18.42 -23.63
N PRO A 483 2.79 18.17 -23.96
CA PRO A 483 3.71 17.50 -23.05
C PRO A 483 3.79 18.14 -21.65
N ARG A 484 3.68 19.48 -21.57
CA ARG A 484 3.66 20.22 -20.29
C ARG A 484 2.39 20.04 -19.47
N GLN A 485 1.29 19.62 -20.08
CA GLN A 485 0.03 19.36 -19.39
C GLN A 485 -0.11 17.89 -18.96
N SER A 486 0.98 17.13 -19.02
CA SER A 486 1.00 15.71 -18.66
C SER A 486 1.62 15.51 -17.28
N PHE A 487 1.18 14.49 -16.56
CA PHE A 487 1.68 14.15 -15.22
C PHE A 487 1.67 12.62 -15.04
N TRP A 488 2.38 12.13 -14.03
CA TRP A 488 2.42 10.71 -13.70
C TRP A 488 1.47 10.37 -12.55
N GLU A 489 0.70 9.29 -12.68
CA GLU A 489 0.07 8.66 -11.52
C GLU A 489 0.92 7.47 -11.06
N VAL A 490 1.24 7.44 -9.76
CA VAL A 490 2.19 6.51 -9.14
C VAL A 490 1.43 5.72 -8.08
N ASN A 491 1.04 4.49 -8.44
CA ASN A 491 0.39 3.56 -7.53
C ASN A 491 1.39 2.56 -6.95
N THR A 492 1.33 2.37 -5.64
CA THR A 492 2.22 1.45 -4.92
C THR A 492 1.44 0.25 -4.40
N ALA A 493 2.09 -0.92 -4.43
CA ALA A 493 1.51 -2.14 -3.88
C ALA A 493 1.30 -2.04 -2.37
N SER A 494 0.28 -2.71 -1.84
CA SER A 494 -0.03 -2.66 -0.41
C SER A 494 1.04 -3.32 0.44
N HIS A 495 1.03 -3.04 1.74
CA HIS A 495 1.88 -3.71 2.72
C HIS A 495 1.23 -4.94 3.36
N ILE A 496 -0.06 -5.16 3.12
CA ILE A 496 -0.78 -6.35 3.57
C ILE A 496 -0.61 -7.55 2.62
N ASP A 497 -0.53 -7.29 1.32
CA ASP A 497 -0.43 -8.32 0.29
C ASP A 497 0.95 -8.39 -0.35
N PHE A 498 1.36 -9.60 -0.75
CA PHE A 498 2.60 -9.76 -1.52
C PHE A 498 2.55 -8.91 -2.80
N PRO A 499 3.59 -8.11 -3.11
CA PRO A 499 4.97 -8.18 -2.59
C PRO A 499 5.33 -7.32 -1.37
N GLN A 500 4.40 -6.57 -0.76
CA GLN A 500 4.65 -5.78 0.46
C GLN A 500 5.76 -4.74 0.30
N LEU A 501 5.68 -3.93 -0.76
CA LEU A 501 6.74 -3.00 -1.15
C LEU A 501 6.35 -1.55 -0.85
N ALA A 502 7.22 -0.83 -0.15
CA ALA A 502 7.18 0.62 -0.07
C ALA A 502 7.94 1.26 -1.23
N ARG A 503 7.77 2.57 -1.44
CA ARG A 503 8.38 3.29 -2.57
C ARG A 503 9.11 4.53 -2.10
N ILE A 504 10.34 4.72 -2.56
CA ILE A 504 11.10 5.97 -2.45
C ILE A 504 10.88 6.76 -3.74
N ILE A 505 10.46 8.02 -3.59
CA ILE A 505 10.23 8.93 -4.71
C ILE A 505 11.24 10.08 -4.64
N GLU A 506 12.02 10.27 -5.69
CA GLU A 506 12.99 11.37 -5.81
C GLU A 506 12.64 12.26 -7.00
N VAL A 507 12.58 13.58 -6.78
CA VAL A 507 12.32 14.57 -7.84
C VAL A 507 13.64 15.22 -8.24
N THR A 508 13.96 15.24 -9.52
CA THR A 508 15.18 15.87 -10.04
C THR A 508 14.91 16.84 -11.18
N ASP A 509 15.63 17.97 -11.19
CA ASP A 509 15.78 18.82 -12.38
C ASP A 509 16.93 18.28 -13.22
N ASN A 510 16.66 17.87 -14.46
CA ASN A 510 17.66 17.29 -15.34
C ASN A 510 18.53 18.35 -16.05
N ALA A 511 18.30 19.65 -15.79
CA ALA A 511 19.03 20.78 -16.36
C ALA A 511 19.01 20.81 -17.91
N ASP A 512 17.91 20.36 -18.51
CA ASP A 512 17.76 20.20 -19.97
C ASP A 512 16.34 20.48 -20.48
N GLY A 513 15.52 21.10 -19.65
CA GLY A 513 14.10 21.29 -19.93
C GLY A 513 13.22 20.09 -19.58
N THR A 514 13.75 19.09 -18.88
CA THR A 514 12.98 17.97 -18.30
C THR A 514 13.15 17.86 -16.79
N LEU A 515 12.18 17.22 -16.14
CA LEU A 515 12.26 16.72 -14.77
C LEU A 515 12.21 15.20 -14.79
N SER A 516 12.71 14.57 -13.73
CA SER A 516 12.52 13.13 -13.49
C SER A 516 11.95 12.84 -12.12
N LEU A 517 11.09 11.83 -12.05
CA LEU A 517 10.67 11.18 -10.81
C LEU A 517 11.29 9.78 -10.77
N PHE A 518 12.15 9.50 -9.80
CA PHE A 518 12.59 8.13 -9.52
C PHE A 518 11.63 7.46 -8.56
N THR A 519 11.34 6.18 -8.76
CA THR A 519 10.31 5.46 -8.01
C THR A 519 10.81 4.13 -7.43
N THR A 520 11.97 4.13 -6.80
CA THR A 520 12.63 2.92 -6.31
C THR A 520 11.82 2.21 -5.22
N LEU A 521 11.57 0.91 -5.38
CA LEU A 521 10.86 0.09 -4.40
C LEU A 521 11.78 -0.44 -3.30
N VAL A 522 11.24 -0.62 -2.09
CA VAL A 522 11.96 -1.14 -0.92
C VAL A 522 11.11 -2.20 -0.19
N GLU A 523 11.79 -3.23 0.31
CA GLU A 523 11.20 -4.28 1.15
C GLU A 523 11.42 -3.96 2.63
N ALA A 524 10.60 -4.49 3.54
CA ALA A 524 10.84 -4.41 4.97
C ALA A 524 12.23 -4.95 5.38
N GLU A 525 12.83 -4.41 6.45
CA GLU A 525 14.09 -4.91 7.03
C GLU A 525 13.84 -6.23 7.76
N ALA A 526 13.97 -7.33 7.02
CA ALA A 526 13.82 -8.69 7.51
C ALA A 526 14.68 -9.63 6.66
N PRO A 527 15.22 -10.74 7.22
CA PRO A 527 15.86 -11.76 6.42
C PRO A 527 14.85 -12.36 5.44
N TYR A 528 15.33 -12.91 4.33
CA TYR A 528 14.46 -13.55 3.34
C TYR A 528 13.82 -14.84 3.83
N ALA A 529 14.44 -15.50 4.80
CA ALA A 529 13.87 -16.62 5.54
C ALA A 529 14.36 -16.59 6.98
N ALA A 530 13.56 -17.14 7.89
CA ALA A 530 13.91 -17.31 9.31
C ALA A 530 13.56 -18.73 9.78
N ASP A 531 14.11 -19.18 10.91
CA ASP A 531 13.61 -20.41 11.53
C ASP A 531 12.17 -20.19 12.01
N TYR A 532 11.29 -21.17 11.83
CA TYR A 532 9.91 -21.09 12.32
C TYR A 532 9.82 -21.09 13.85
N ALA A 533 10.86 -21.58 14.55
CA ALA A 533 10.95 -21.50 16.00
C ALA A 533 11.44 -20.12 16.50
N ASP A 534 11.95 -19.25 15.61
CA ASP A 534 12.41 -17.92 15.98
C ASP A 534 11.22 -16.96 16.08
N THR A 535 10.97 -16.49 17.30
CA THR A 535 9.88 -15.58 17.64
C THR A 535 10.32 -14.11 17.72
N ALA A 536 11.57 -13.79 17.36
CA ALA A 536 12.03 -12.41 17.32
C ALA A 536 11.26 -11.60 16.27
N ALA A 537 11.03 -10.31 16.52
CA ALA A 537 10.29 -9.42 15.62
C ALA A 537 10.79 -9.48 14.17
N ARG A 538 12.11 -9.52 13.98
CA ARG A 538 12.74 -9.63 12.66
C ARG A 538 12.41 -10.96 11.94
N ALA A 539 12.32 -12.07 12.68
CA ALA A 539 11.92 -13.37 12.14
C ALA A 539 10.43 -13.41 11.79
N LEU A 540 9.57 -12.84 12.64
CA LEU A 540 8.13 -12.71 12.36
C LEU A 540 7.86 -11.87 11.10
N ALA A 541 8.61 -10.78 10.88
CA ALA A 541 8.52 -10.00 9.66
C ALA A 541 8.95 -10.80 8.40
N ALA A 542 9.90 -11.73 8.53
CA ALA A 542 10.25 -12.66 7.44
C ALA A 542 9.12 -13.66 7.17
N HIS A 543 8.52 -14.22 8.23
CA HIS A 543 7.36 -15.11 8.12
C HIS A 543 6.17 -14.40 7.50
N TYR A 544 5.92 -13.13 7.83
CA TYR A 544 4.86 -12.33 7.22
C TYR A 544 4.96 -12.28 5.69
N ARG A 545 6.17 -11.98 5.17
CA ARG A 545 6.45 -11.95 3.72
C ARG A 545 6.39 -13.33 3.07
N GLU A 546 6.89 -14.37 3.75
CA GLU A 546 6.85 -15.74 3.26
C GLU A 546 5.41 -16.27 3.18
N LEU A 547 4.61 -16.03 4.20
CA LEU A 547 3.20 -16.43 4.25
C LEU A 547 2.35 -15.66 3.23
N SER A 548 2.57 -14.36 3.05
CA SER A 548 1.84 -13.57 2.04
C SER A 548 2.14 -14.02 0.61
N TYR A 549 3.40 -14.40 0.31
CA TYR A 549 3.75 -14.97 -0.99
C TYR A 549 2.98 -16.27 -1.26
N ASN A 550 2.82 -17.08 -0.20
CA ASN A 550 2.21 -18.39 -0.28
C ASN A 550 0.70 -18.38 -0.05
N ASP A 551 0.07 -17.24 0.19
CA ASP A 551 -1.38 -17.15 0.39
C ASP A 551 -2.14 -17.83 -0.77
N LEU A 552 -3.27 -18.47 -0.45
CA LEU A 552 -4.15 -19.09 -1.44
C LEU A 552 -4.70 -18.06 -2.41
N HIS A 553 -4.83 -16.81 -1.95
CA HIS A 553 -5.37 -15.68 -2.69
C HIS A 553 -4.30 -14.73 -3.22
N ALA A 554 -3.02 -15.11 -3.12
CA ALA A 554 -1.91 -14.28 -3.59
C ALA A 554 -2.00 -14.03 -5.10
N GLU A 555 -1.85 -12.77 -5.50
CA GLU A 555 -1.87 -12.35 -6.90
C GLU A 555 -0.49 -11.82 -7.31
N ALA A 556 0.28 -12.66 -8.01
CA ALA A 556 1.64 -12.28 -8.46
C ALA A 556 1.66 -11.01 -9.34
N GLY A 557 0.55 -10.67 -10.00
CA GLY A 557 0.39 -9.45 -10.80
C GLY A 557 0.53 -8.15 -10.01
N ARG A 558 0.30 -8.17 -8.69
CA ARG A 558 0.43 -7.00 -7.80
C ARG A 558 1.85 -6.43 -7.77
N ALA A 559 2.86 -7.23 -8.13
CA ALA A 559 4.23 -6.74 -8.28
C ALA A 559 4.42 -5.72 -9.43
N GLY A 560 3.47 -5.62 -10.36
CA GLY A 560 3.55 -4.73 -11.52
C GLY A 560 4.50 -5.23 -12.62
N ALA A 561 4.43 -4.61 -13.80
CA ALA A 561 5.36 -4.87 -14.87
C ALA A 561 6.75 -4.28 -14.54
N PRO A 562 7.84 -4.65 -15.24
CA PRO A 562 9.16 -4.07 -14.99
C PRO A 562 9.18 -2.54 -15.01
N GLY A 563 8.40 -1.91 -15.89
CA GLY A 563 8.27 -0.46 -15.99
C GLY A 563 7.42 0.21 -14.90
N ASP A 564 6.81 -0.56 -13.99
CA ASP A 564 6.03 -0.08 -12.84
C ASP A 564 6.81 -0.17 -11.51
N ARG A 565 8.00 -0.77 -11.55
CA ARG A 565 8.84 -1.05 -10.38
C ARG A 565 9.82 0.11 -10.16
N ASN A 566 11.12 -0.17 -10.22
CA ASN A 566 12.16 0.84 -10.19
C ASN A 566 12.17 1.58 -11.53
N ALA A 567 11.66 2.81 -11.56
CA ALA A 567 11.58 3.58 -12.79
C ALA A 567 12.15 5.00 -12.64
N GLU A 568 12.60 5.55 -13.78
CA GLU A 568 12.80 6.97 -14.02
C GLU A 568 11.66 7.46 -14.90
N LEU A 569 10.77 8.27 -14.35
CA LEU A 569 9.62 8.84 -15.04
C LEU A 569 9.97 10.24 -15.53
N VAL A 570 10.05 10.43 -16.85
CA VAL A 570 10.49 11.71 -17.44
C VAL A 570 9.30 12.61 -17.72
N LEU A 571 9.43 13.90 -17.42
CA LEU A 571 8.44 14.95 -17.63
C LEU A 571 9.08 16.14 -18.35
N THR A 572 8.31 16.85 -19.17
CA THR A 572 8.74 18.18 -19.63
C THR A 572 8.76 19.13 -18.44
N HIS A 573 9.84 19.89 -18.24
CA HIS A 573 9.94 20.85 -17.16
C HIS A 573 8.85 21.93 -17.35
N PRO A 574 7.88 22.08 -16.45
CA PRO A 574 6.70 22.89 -16.74
C PRO A 574 7.02 24.39 -16.80
N LEU A 575 8.07 24.83 -16.09
CA LEU A 575 8.46 26.23 -15.94
C LEU A 575 9.62 26.72 -16.85
N ARG A 576 10.20 25.86 -17.70
CA ARG A 576 11.37 26.20 -18.53
C ARG A 576 11.20 25.82 -19.98
#